data_AF-A0A2V2UHV9-F1
#
_entry.id   AF-A0A2V2UHV9-F1
#
_cell.length_a   1.000
_cell.length_b   1.000
_cell.length_c   1.000
_cell.angle_alpha   90.00
_cell.angle_beta   90.00
_cell.angle_gamma   90.00
#
_symmetry.space_group_name_H-M   'P 1'
#
loop_
_entity.id
_entity.type
_entity.pdbx_description
1 polymer ?
#
loop_
_entity_poly.entity_id
_entity_poly.type
_entity_poly.pdbx_seq_one_letter_code
_entity_poly.pdbx_strand_id
1 'polypeptide(L)'
;MIAVTSPNENKYKLWACQNLPLQIVMNCPDESDVRGMRVWEQRSKPPQQQAEYWREVRGRMDKVGPILRHIFDEQSYDDRIEKCHETVEETISPETQYYTGLGNSTMWGGNSVFHWLAKVVRIRVEACKGGFSLNLPISDHLCNKTLCMLAKLMQQDDFNSLILRLKHNLVSKNMERCTVFAFLDADFITAIRHKVRELKRAARRQPHRSALEVYSQDRPTRHHVLPPPHYFSEKVGVDCCVLYIPEVGDFPLLDAFFFVNSNPVTLVGLRMATAGGHHTTASTVRHFTECLAAYFNGWKKLSRDMSWEIIYVQHADSTPMNDWRRCDVVNSDNVSKKENREIAAFLEEEVHQYVAAISSDDARRDEAHRRGE
;
A
#
# COMPACT_ATOMS: atom_id res chain seq x y z
N MET A 1 36.75 -13.62 -2.90
CA MET A 1 35.94 -12.69 -3.71
C MET A 1 35.84 -13.29 -5.10
N ILE A 2 34.65 -13.73 -5.53
CA ILE A 2 34.45 -14.22 -6.90
C ILE A 2 34.23 -12.98 -7.76
N ALA A 3 35.26 -12.56 -8.49
CA ALA A 3 35.12 -11.53 -9.50
C ALA A 3 34.36 -12.14 -10.69
N VAL A 4 33.04 -11.91 -10.72
CA VAL A 4 32.25 -12.19 -11.91
C VAL A 4 32.65 -11.12 -12.93
N THR A 5 33.31 -11.53 -14.01
CA THR A 5 33.66 -10.64 -15.13
C THR A 5 32.42 -9.90 -15.61
N SER A 6 32.55 -8.60 -15.86
CA SER A 6 31.48 -7.78 -16.44
C SER A 6 30.88 -8.51 -17.66
N PRO A 7 29.54 -8.65 -17.75
CA PRO A 7 28.91 -9.30 -18.88
C PRO A 7 29.35 -8.59 -20.17
N ASN A 8 29.85 -9.35 -21.14
CA ASN A 8 30.24 -8.80 -22.44
C ASN A 8 28.98 -8.31 -23.17
N GLU A 9 28.91 -7.03 -23.56
CA GLU A 9 27.77 -6.46 -24.29
C GLU A 9 27.43 -7.23 -25.57
N ASN A 10 28.44 -7.78 -26.25
CA ASN A 10 28.22 -8.59 -27.44
C ASN A 10 27.54 -9.92 -27.09
N LYS A 11 27.75 -10.46 -25.88
CA LYS A 11 26.99 -11.62 -25.39
C LYS A 11 25.53 -11.27 -25.11
N TYR A 12 25.23 -10.07 -24.61
CA TYR A 12 23.85 -9.59 -24.45
C TYR A 12 23.14 -9.46 -25.79
N LYS A 13 23.80 -8.87 -26.80
CA LYS A 13 23.25 -8.81 -28.17
C LYS A 13 23.06 -10.20 -28.77
N LEU A 14 24.01 -11.11 -28.56
CA LEU A 14 23.89 -12.51 -28.99
C LEU A 14 22.76 -13.26 -28.27
N TRP A 15 22.55 -13.05 -26.97
CA TRP A 15 21.42 -13.62 -26.23
C TRP A 15 20.08 -13.03 -26.70
N ALA A 16 20.05 -11.74 -27.04
CA ALA A 16 18.87 -11.11 -27.67
C ALA A 16 18.59 -11.66 -29.08
N CYS A 17 19.62 -12.07 -29.83
CA CYS A 17 19.49 -12.66 -31.17
C CYS A 17 19.25 -14.18 -31.17
N GLN A 18 19.50 -14.88 -30.05
CA GLN A 18 19.23 -16.30 -29.92
C GLN A 18 17.73 -16.50 -29.69
N ASN A 19 17.00 -16.76 -30.79
CA ASN A 19 15.60 -17.17 -30.84
C ASN A 19 15.36 -18.57 -30.23
N LEU A 20 15.84 -18.82 -29.01
CA LEU A 20 15.43 -19.93 -28.17
C LEU A 20 14.61 -19.32 -27.02
N PRO A 21 13.40 -19.83 -26.72
CA PRO A 21 12.60 -19.35 -25.60
C PRO A 21 13.16 -19.88 -24.26
N LEU A 22 14.47 -19.71 -24.04
CA LEU A 22 15.09 -19.92 -22.74
C LEU A 22 14.78 -18.68 -21.91
N GLN A 23 13.72 -18.79 -21.13
CA GLN A 23 13.34 -17.75 -20.19
C GLN A 23 14.42 -17.61 -19.11
N ILE A 24 15.19 -16.52 -19.17
CA ILE A 24 16.18 -16.18 -18.14
C ILE A 24 15.46 -15.35 -17.07
N VAL A 25 15.20 -15.96 -15.92
CA VAL A 25 14.71 -15.24 -14.73
C VAL A 25 15.90 -15.04 -13.80
N MET A 26 16.24 -13.78 -13.55
CA MET A 26 17.28 -13.38 -12.59
C MET A 26 16.63 -12.77 -11.37
N ASN A 27 17.20 -13.03 -10.20
CA ASN A 27 16.77 -12.36 -8.98
C ASN A 27 17.13 -10.87 -9.09
N CYS A 28 16.19 -10.00 -8.70
CA CYS A 28 16.52 -8.61 -8.45
C CYS A 28 17.38 -8.50 -7.18
N PRO A 29 18.33 -7.55 -7.13
CA PRO A 29 19.08 -7.27 -5.91
C PRO A 29 18.17 -6.75 -4.81
N ASP A 30 18.51 -7.04 -3.56
CA ASP A 30 17.81 -6.46 -2.41
C ASP A 30 18.41 -5.10 -1.98
N GLU A 31 17.82 -4.45 -0.96
CA GLU A 31 18.33 -3.16 -0.47
C GLU A 31 19.78 -3.25 0.01
N SER A 32 20.18 -4.38 0.61
CA SER A 32 21.55 -4.57 1.10
C SER A 32 22.54 -4.72 -0.04
N ASP A 33 22.16 -5.42 -1.11
CA ASP A 33 22.94 -5.54 -2.34
C ASP A 33 23.17 -4.16 -2.98
N VAL A 34 22.09 -3.39 -3.18
CA VAL A 34 22.17 -2.04 -3.77
C VAL A 34 23.00 -1.12 -2.89
N ARG A 35 22.82 -1.19 -1.56
CA ARG A 35 23.62 -0.43 -0.60
C ARG A 35 25.10 -0.77 -0.71
N GLY A 36 25.45 -2.04 -0.87
CA GLY A 36 26.82 -2.51 -1.09
C GLY A 36 27.44 -1.95 -2.37
N MET A 37 26.71 -2.03 -3.49
CA MET A 37 27.14 -1.48 -4.79
C MET A 37 27.40 0.03 -4.70
N ARG A 38 26.47 0.78 -4.07
CA ARG A 38 26.60 2.22 -3.85
C ARG A 38 27.80 2.57 -2.98
N VAL A 39 28.05 1.83 -1.90
CA VAL A 39 29.22 2.08 -1.02
C VAL A 39 30.51 1.95 -1.82
N TRP A 40 30.58 0.98 -2.72
CA TRP A 40 31.74 0.81 -3.59
C TRP A 40 31.88 1.94 -4.62
N GLU A 41 30.78 2.31 -5.29
CA GLU A 41 30.76 3.37 -6.32
C GLU A 41 31.14 4.75 -5.74
N GLN A 42 30.59 5.09 -4.57
CA GLN A 42 30.75 6.40 -3.93
C GLN A 42 31.91 6.46 -2.92
N ARG A 43 32.82 5.48 -2.93
CA ARG A 43 33.88 5.33 -1.91
C ARG A 43 34.84 6.52 -1.77
N SER A 44 35.00 7.32 -2.81
CA SER A 44 35.85 8.51 -2.81
C SER A 44 35.11 9.78 -2.38
N LYS A 45 33.77 9.74 -2.25
CA LYS A 45 32.96 10.89 -1.91
C LYS A 45 32.86 11.10 -0.38
N PRO A 46 32.68 12.34 0.08
CA PRO A 46 32.42 12.60 1.50
C PRO A 46 31.16 11.88 2.02
N PRO A 47 31.10 11.55 3.33
CA PRO A 47 29.96 10.87 3.94
C PRO A 47 28.60 11.56 3.72
N GLN A 48 28.58 12.89 3.66
CA GLN A 48 27.34 13.66 3.47
C GLN A 48 26.76 13.45 2.06
N GLN A 49 27.56 13.64 1.00
CA GLN A 49 27.14 13.40 -0.38
C GLN A 49 26.73 11.95 -0.61
N GLN A 50 27.45 11.04 0.03
CA GLN A 50 27.07 9.64 0.10
C GLN A 50 25.65 9.48 0.65
N ALA A 51 25.33 10.06 1.81
CA ALA A 51 24.02 9.94 2.45
C ALA A 51 22.89 10.54 1.59
N GLU A 52 23.14 11.67 0.94
CA GLU A 52 22.22 12.31 -0.01
C GLU A 52 21.95 11.40 -1.21
N TYR A 53 22.99 10.89 -1.88
CA TYR A 53 22.86 9.96 -3.00
C TYR A 53 22.12 8.67 -2.61
N TRP A 54 22.34 8.16 -1.40
CA TRP A 54 21.59 6.99 -0.92
C TRP A 54 20.10 7.29 -0.74
N ARG A 55 19.75 8.48 -0.26
CA ARG A 55 18.35 8.90 -0.13
C ARG A 55 17.67 8.94 -1.49
N GLU A 56 18.36 9.43 -2.53
CA GLU A 56 17.86 9.44 -3.91
C GLU A 56 17.68 8.02 -4.46
N VAL A 57 18.71 7.18 -4.38
CA VAL A 57 18.66 5.78 -4.88
C VAL A 57 17.53 5.01 -4.20
N ARG A 58 17.34 5.17 -2.88
CA ARG A 58 16.21 4.57 -2.17
C ARG A 58 14.87 5.09 -2.66
N GLY A 59 14.72 6.40 -2.78
CA GLY A 59 13.48 6.99 -3.30
C GLY A 59 13.14 6.50 -4.71
N ARG A 60 14.16 6.25 -5.55
CA ARG A 60 13.98 5.63 -6.87
C ARG A 60 13.57 4.16 -6.76
N MET A 61 14.22 3.38 -5.89
CA MET A 61 13.85 1.99 -5.62
C MET A 61 12.41 1.85 -5.11
N ASP A 62 11.96 2.75 -4.24
CA ASP A 62 10.59 2.75 -3.71
C ASP A 62 9.55 2.96 -4.83
N LYS A 63 9.93 3.64 -5.92
CA LYS A 63 9.06 3.97 -7.05
C LYS A 63 9.12 2.98 -8.21
N VAL A 64 10.30 2.53 -8.62
CA VAL A 64 10.50 1.63 -9.78
C VAL A 64 11.12 0.28 -9.44
N GLY A 65 11.21 -0.06 -8.15
CA GLY A 65 11.85 -1.28 -7.68
C GLY A 65 13.39 -1.26 -7.83
N PRO A 66 14.08 -2.31 -7.39
CA PRO A 66 15.54 -2.41 -7.42
C PRO A 66 16.10 -2.75 -8.82
N ILE A 67 15.65 -2.02 -9.86
CA ILE A 67 16.13 -2.21 -11.23
C ILE A 67 17.38 -1.35 -11.44
N LEU A 68 18.56 -1.96 -11.34
CA LEU A 68 19.86 -1.26 -11.30
C LEU A 68 20.04 -0.19 -12.39
N ARG A 69 19.58 -0.47 -13.62
CA ARG A 69 19.63 0.47 -14.75
C ARG A 69 18.92 1.80 -14.49
N HIS A 70 17.85 1.78 -13.69
CA HIS A 70 16.96 2.91 -13.46
C HIS A 70 17.07 3.49 -12.05
N ILE A 71 17.98 3.03 -11.18
CA ILE A 71 18.08 3.58 -9.82
C ILE A 71 19.37 4.37 -9.59
N PHE A 72 20.44 4.07 -10.32
CA PHE A 72 21.71 4.80 -10.20
C PHE A 72 21.83 6.02 -11.12
N ASP A 73 21.08 6.02 -12.23
CA ASP A 73 21.05 7.10 -13.20
C ASP A 73 19.73 7.87 -13.11
N GLU A 74 19.81 9.20 -13.05
CA GLU A 74 18.64 10.07 -12.87
C GLU A 74 17.76 10.12 -14.12
N GLN A 75 18.35 10.31 -15.30
CA GLN A 75 17.58 10.39 -16.54
C GLN A 75 16.89 9.05 -16.83
N SER A 76 17.60 7.94 -16.67
CA SER A 76 17.02 6.61 -16.89
C SER A 76 15.94 6.26 -15.87
N TYR A 77 16.02 6.81 -14.66
CA TYR A 77 14.96 6.72 -13.67
C TYR A 77 13.73 7.51 -14.14
N ASP A 78 13.92 8.78 -14.51
CA ASP A 78 12.85 9.70 -14.90
C ASP A 78 12.09 9.18 -16.12
N ASP A 79 12.81 8.78 -17.18
CA ASP A 79 12.22 8.19 -18.39
C ASP A 79 11.38 6.94 -18.03
N ARG A 80 11.87 6.12 -17.09
CA ARG A 80 11.20 4.86 -16.73
C ARG A 80 9.92 5.10 -15.93
N ILE A 81 9.97 6.00 -14.95
CA ILE A 81 8.82 6.29 -14.09
C ILE A 81 7.75 7.06 -14.87
N GLU A 82 8.13 7.96 -15.77
CA GLU A 82 7.22 8.64 -16.69
C GLU A 82 6.48 7.62 -17.56
N LYS A 83 7.20 6.69 -18.22
CA LYS A 83 6.56 5.62 -19.01
C LYS A 83 5.65 4.71 -18.20
N CYS A 84 6.00 4.42 -16.95
CA CYS A 84 5.07 3.70 -16.06
C CYS A 84 3.78 4.50 -15.82
N HIS A 85 3.89 5.80 -15.54
CA HIS A 85 2.75 6.65 -15.22
C HIS A 85 1.86 6.83 -16.44
N GLU A 86 2.43 7.14 -17.61
CA GLU A 86 1.72 7.19 -18.89
C GLU A 86 0.95 5.88 -19.15
N THR A 87 1.61 4.72 -19.01
CA THR A 87 0.97 3.41 -19.22
C THR A 87 -0.28 3.23 -18.35
N VAL A 88 -0.24 3.71 -17.10
CA VAL A 88 -1.40 3.64 -16.19
C VAL A 88 -2.45 4.69 -16.55
N GLU A 89 -2.05 5.93 -16.82
CA GLU A 89 -2.96 7.06 -17.05
C GLU A 89 -3.70 6.97 -18.38
N GLU A 90 -3.03 6.46 -19.41
CA GLU A 90 -3.61 6.27 -20.74
C GLU A 90 -4.48 5.01 -20.83
N THR A 91 -4.56 4.21 -19.75
CA THR A 91 -5.42 3.01 -19.74
C THR A 91 -6.88 3.41 -19.90
N ILE A 92 -7.55 2.80 -20.86
CA ILE A 92 -9.01 2.93 -21.08
C ILE A 92 -9.76 1.67 -20.62
N SER A 93 -11.07 1.78 -20.41
CA SER A 93 -11.89 0.70 -19.84
C SER A 93 -11.76 -0.67 -20.55
N PRO A 94 -11.79 -0.78 -21.90
CA PRO A 94 -11.58 -2.05 -22.60
C PRO A 94 -10.19 -2.68 -22.38
N GLU A 95 -9.19 -1.88 -22.03
CA GLU A 95 -7.80 -2.31 -21.84
C GLU A 95 -7.55 -2.80 -20.41
N THR A 96 -8.48 -2.60 -19.49
CA THR A 96 -8.36 -3.09 -18.10
C THR A 96 -8.19 -4.61 -18.02
N GLN A 97 -8.66 -5.36 -19.03
CA GLN A 97 -8.46 -6.80 -19.14
C GLN A 97 -6.97 -7.20 -19.13
N TYR A 98 -6.08 -6.33 -19.61
CA TYR A 98 -4.64 -6.57 -19.64
C TYR A 98 -4.03 -6.63 -18.24
N TYR A 99 -4.67 -6.04 -17.24
CA TYR A 99 -4.22 -6.04 -15.85
C TYR A 99 -4.65 -7.29 -15.08
N THR A 100 -5.54 -8.12 -15.65
CA THR A 100 -6.05 -9.33 -15.00
C THR A 100 -4.99 -10.41 -14.79
N GLY A 101 -3.86 -10.35 -15.51
CA GLY A 101 -2.73 -11.25 -15.29
C GLY A 101 -1.87 -10.89 -14.07
N LEU A 102 -2.13 -9.75 -13.40
CA LEU A 102 -1.53 -9.46 -12.09
C LEU A 102 -2.05 -10.48 -11.05
N GLY A 103 -1.14 -11.04 -10.27
CA GLY A 103 -1.42 -12.14 -9.35
C GLY A 103 -1.62 -13.50 -10.03
N ASN A 104 -1.49 -13.60 -11.36
CA ASN A 104 -1.59 -14.86 -12.10
C ASN A 104 -0.20 -15.49 -12.31
N SER A 105 -0.17 -16.80 -12.50
CA SER A 105 1.03 -17.58 -12.79
C SER A 105 1.35 -17.70 -14.27
N THR A 106 0.38 -17.43 -15.14
CA THR A 106 0.63 -17.38 -16.58
C THR A 106 1.34 -16.07 -16.92
N MET A 107 2.48 -16.18 -17.61
CA MET A 107 3.18 -15.02 -18.14
C MET A 107 2.56 -14.61 -19.45
N TRP A 108 2.03 -13.40 -19.49
CA TRP A 108 1.44 -12.83 -20.70
C TRP A 108 2.56 -12.20 -21.52
N GLY A 109 3.12 -12.96 -22.46
CA GLY A 109 4.07 -12.44 -23.43
C GLY A 109 3.40 -11.43 -24.36
N GLY A 110 4.05 -10.29 -24.61
CA GLY A 110 3.66 -9.31 -25.64
C GLY A 110 2.75 -8.17 -25.18
N ASN A 111 2.41 -8.08 -23.89
CA ASN A 111 1.60 -6.99 -23.35
C ASN A 111 2.48 -5.89 -22.72
N SER A 112 2.37 -4.67 -23.23
CA SER A 112 3.13 -3.49 -22.79
C SER A 112 2.93 -3.17 -21.31
N VAL A 113 1.76 -3.46 -20.75
CA VAL A 113 1.44 -3.26 -19.32
C VAL A 113 2.39 -4.05 -18.44
N PHE A 114 2.62 -5.34 -18.73
CA PHE A 114 3.51 -6.18 -17.91
C PHE A 114 4.97 -5.76 -18.05
N HIS A 115 5.40 -5.32 -19.23
CA HIS A 115 6.74 -4.79 -19.43
C HIS A 115 7.04 -3.61 -18.50
N TRP A 116 6.04 -2.73 -18.35
CA TRP A 116 6.23 -1.50 -17.59
C TRP A 116 5.90 -1.62 -16.12
N LEU A 117 4.95 -2.47 -15.72
CA LEU A 117 4.38 -2.41 -14.37
C LEU A 117 4.58 -3.67 -13.55
N ALA A 118 5.00 -4.80 -14.15
CA ALA A 118 5.09 -6.07 -13.46
C ALA A 118 6.52 -6.64 -13.38
N LYS A 119 6.77 -7.39 -12.31
CA LYS A 119 7.91 -8.28 -12.11
C LYS A 119 7.42 -9.69 -11.87
N VAL A 120 8.28 -10.67 -12.18
CA VAL A 120 7.99 -12.08 -11.93
C VAL A 120 8.59 -12.48 -10.57
N VAL A 121 7.75 -12.98 -9.67
CA VAL A 121 8.18 -13.47 -8.35
C VAL A 121 7.95 -14.98 -8.27
N ARG A 122 8.99 -15.73 -7.93
CA ARG A 122 8.91 -17.18 -7.72
C ARG A 122 8.53 -17.46 -6.27
N ILE A 123 7.41 -18.16 -6.08
CA ILE A 123 6.97 -18.65 -4.78
C ILE A 123 7.29 -20.14 -4.69
N ARG A 124 8.02 -20.53 -3.64
CA ARG A 124 8.16 -21.93 -3.26
C ARG A 124 7.11 -22.25 -2.21
N VAL A 125 6.20 -23.17 -2.52
CA VAL A 125 5.24 -23.71 -1.55
C VAL A 125 5.75 -25.08 -1.11
N GLU A 126 5.99 -25.27 0.18
CA GLU A 126 6.55 -26.52 0.73
C GLU A 126 5.73 -27.77 0.38
N ALA A 127 4.41 -27.62 0.24
CA ALA A 127 3.49 -28.72 -0.09
C ALA A 127 3.61 -29.22 -1.54
N CYS A 128 4.14 -28.41 -2.47
CA CYS A 128 4.32 -28.77 -3.86
C CYS A 128 5.81 -28.79 -4.18
N LYS A 129 6.36 -29.92 -4.64
CA LYS A 129 7.76 -30.01 -5.11
C LYS A 129 8.08 -29.16 -6.36
N GLY A 130 7.23 -28.18 -6.70
CA GLY A 130 7.42 -27.19 -7.75
C GLY A 130 7.10 -25.79 -7.21
N GLY A 131 7.94 -24.81 -7.55
CA GLY A 131 7.64 -23.40 -7.36
C GLY A 131 6.83 -22.87 -8.53
N PHE A 132 5.83 -22.03 -8.27
CA PHE A 132 5.14 -21.28 -9.32
C PHE A 132 5.64 -19.84 -9.34
N SER A 133 5.50 -19.20 -10.50
CA SER A 133 5.80 -17.78 -10.65
C SER A 133 4.51 -16.98 -10.56
N LEU A 134 4.58 -15.74 -10.10
CA LEU A 134 3.48 -14.79 -10.13
C LEU A 134 3.92 -13.49 -10.77
N ASN A 135 3.02 -12.85 -11.50
CA ASN A 135 3.21 -11.46 -11.93
C ASN A 135 2.78 -10.54 -10.80
N LEU A 136 3.72 -9.86 -10.17
CA LEU A 136 3.44 -8.84 -9.15
C LEU A 136 3.82 -7.46 -9.69
N PRO A 137 3.23 -6.36 -9.21
CA PRO A 137 3.71 -5.03 -9.51
C PRO A 137 5.18 -4.86 -9.11
N ILE A 138 5.88 -4.01 -9.85
CA ILE A 138 7.30 -3.76 -9.65
C ILE A 138 7.58 -3.19 -8.25
N SER A 139 6.77 -2.22 -7.84
CA SER A 139 6.84 -1.49 -6.57
C SER A 139 5.45 -1.26 -5.99
N ASP A 140 5.39 -0.93 -4.70
CA ASP A 140 4.14 -0.51 -4.06
C ASP A 140 3.59 0.76 -4.69
N HIS A 141 4.45 1.73 -5.03
CA HIS A 141 4.04 2.97 -5.71
C HIS A 141 3.22 2.70 -6.98
N LEU A 142 3.76 1.86 -7.88
CA LEU A 142 3.11 1.52 -9.13
C LEU A 142 1.86 0.66 -8.90
N CYS A 143 1.91 -0.25 -7.94
CA CYS A 143 0.74 -1.03 -7.53
C CYS A 143 -0.44 -0.12 -7.18
N ASN A 144 -0.23 0.90 -6.36
CA ASN A 144 -1.30 1.80 -5.93
C ASN A 144 -1.86 2.59 -7.08
N LYS A 145 -0.97 3.17 -7.90
CA LYS A 145 -1.37 3.96 -9.05
C LYS A 145 -2.23 3.12 -9.99
N THR A 146 -1.79 1.90 -10.28
CA THR A 146 -2.52 0.94 -11.11
C THR A 146 -3.87 0.57 -10.49
N LEU A 147 -3.92 0.17 -9.22
CA LEU A 147 -5.18 -0.21 -8.59
C LEU A 147 -6.16 0.95 -8.45
N CYS A 148 -5.69 2.16 -8.16
CA CYS A 148 -6.54 3.36 -8.12
C CYS A 148 -7.12 3.68 -9.50
N MET A 149 -6.33 3.54 -10.56
CA MET A 149 -6.84 3.71 -11.93
C MET A 149 -7.87 2.63 -12.28
N LEU A 150 -7.55 1.36 -12.02
CA LEU A 150 -8.45 0.24 -12.30
C LEU A 150 -9.75 0.34 -11.49
N ALA A 151 -9.68 0.79 -10.25
CA ALA A 151 -10.83 1.07 -9.40
C ALA A 151 -11.79 2.10 -10.02
N LYS A 152 -11.28 3.06 -10.80
CA LYS A 152 -12.10 4.06 -11.52
C LYS A 152 -12.71 3.49 -12.82
N LEU A 153 -12.06 2.53 -13.47
CA LEU A 153 -12.40 2.07 -14.83
C LEU A 153 -13.16 0.74 -14.88
N MET A 154 -12.90 -0.16 -13.93
CA MET A 154 -13.48 -1.51 -13.92
C MET A 154 -14.86 -1.50 -13.26
N GLN A 155 -15.70 -2.45 -13.66
CA GLN A 155 -16.90 -2.76 -12.90
C GLN A 155 -16.51 -3.29 -11.51
N GLN A 156 -17.36 -3.02 -10.50
CA GLN A 156 -17.06 -3.38 -9.11
C GLN A 156 -16.75 -4.88 -8.95
N ASP A 157 -17.51 -5.75 -9.62
CA ASP A 157 -17.34 -7.21 -9.52
C ASP A 157 -16.03 -7.70 -10.15
N ASP A 158 -15.63 -7.11 -11.29
CA ASP A 158 -14.35 -7.42 -11.95
C ASP A 158 -13.17 -6.93 -11.09
N PHE A 159 -13.31 -5.74 -10.50
CA PHE A 159 -12.30 -5.19 -9.61
C PHE A 159 -12.17 -6.04 -8.34
N ASN A 160 -13.28 -6.41 -7.70
CA ASN A 160 -13.29 -7.31 -6.55
C ASN A 160 -12.62 -8.65 -6.89
N SER A 161 -12.87 -9.19 -8.09
CA SER A 161 -12.23 -10.41 -8.58
C SER A 161 -10.72 -10.27 -8.76
N LEU A 162 -10.24 -9.12 -9.24
CA LEU A 162 -8.81 -8.81 -9.31
C LEU A 162 -8.19 -8.74 -7.92
N ILE A 163 -8.83 -8.05 -6.99
CA ILE A 163 -8.37 -7.94 -5.60
C ILE A 163 -8.31 -9.30 -4.94
N LEU A 164 -9.30 -10.17 -5.15
CA LEU A 164 -9.29 -11.54 -4.64
C LEU A 164 -8.09 -12.34 -5.17
N ARG A 165 -7.77 -12.23 -6.47
CA ARG A 165 -6.57 -12.88 -7.04
C ARG A 165 -5.27 -12.36 -6.44
N LEU A 166 -5.17 -11.05 -6.23
CA LEU A 166 -4.03 -10.46 -5.53
C LEU A 166 -3.99 -10.96 -4.08
N LYS A 167 -5.16 -11.02 -3.41
CA LYS A 167 -5.40 -11.49 -2.03
C LYS A 167 -4.78 -12.85 -1.73
N HIS A 168 -5.03 -13.85 -2.56
CA HIS A 168 -4.46 -15.19 -2.40
C HIS A 168 -2.92 -15.22 -2.33
N ASN A 169 -2.28 -14.15 -2.79
CA ASN A 169 -0.84 -13.98 -2.92
C ASN A 169 -0.28 -12.83 -2.05
N LEU A 170 -1.11 -12.14 -1.24
CA LEU A 170 -0.77 -10.98 -0.39
C LEU A 170 0.13 -11.28 0.82
N VAL A 171 0.62 -12.51 0.96
CA VAL A 171 1.45 -12.94 2.09
C VAL A 171 2.88 -12.39 2.01
N SER A 172 3.21 -11.61 0.99
CA SER A 172 4.52 -10.97 0.91
C SER A 172 4.45 -9.55 1.47
N LYS A 173 5.51 -9.14 2.20
CA LYS A 173 5.76 -7.74 2.62
C LYS A 173 5.62 -6.69 1.49
N ASN A 174 5.60 -7.13 0.22
CA ASN A 174 5.63 -6.28 -0.97
C ASN A 174 4.23 -5.86 -1.48
N MET A 175 3.16 -5.95 -0.68
CA MET A 175 1.79 -5.63 -1.10
C MET A 175 0.89 -5.09 0.03
N GLU A 176 1.48 -4.37 1.00
CA GLU A 176 0.72 -3.79 2.12
C GLU A 176 -0.47 -2.93 1.67
N ARG A 177 -0.38 -2.24 0.52
CA ARG A 177 -1.50 -1.42 0.04
C ARG A 177 -2.59 -2.14 -0.73
N CYS A 178 -2.31 -3.27 -1.35
CA CYS A 178 -3.37 -4.13 -1.87
C CYS A 178 -4.30 -4.60 -0.74
N THR A 179 -3.78 -4.72 0.49
CA THR A 179 -4.56 -5.10 1.66
C THR A 179 -5.70 -4.13 1.95
N VAL A 180 -5.54 -2.84 1.65
CA VAL A 180 -6.62 -1.85 1.82
C VAL A 180 -7.87 -2.29 1.07
N PHE A 181 -7.72 -2.68 -0.19
CA PHE A 181 -8.84 -3.13 -1.02
C PHE A 181 -9.46 -4.44 -0.54
N ALA A 182 -8.75 -5.26 0.24
CA ALA A 182 -9.32 -6.48 0.83
C ALA A 182 -10.47 -6.17 1.81
N PHE A 183 -10.61 -4.94 2.31
CA PHE A 183 -11.74 -4.54 3.16
C PHE A 183 -13.07 -4.50 2.40
N LEU A 184 -13.07 -4.53 1.06
CA LEU A 184 -14.28 -4.70 0.24
C LEU A 184 -14.85 -6.13 0.30
N ASP A 185 -14.05 -7.10 0.75
CA ASP A 185 -14.39 -8.52 0.76
C ASP A 185 -15.02 -8.95 2.10
N ALA A 186 -16.18 -9.61 2.02
CA ALA A 186 -16.96 -10.00 3.19
C ALA A 186 -16.23 -11.00 4.09
N ASP A 187 -15.58 -11.99 3.47
CA ASP A 187 -14.88 -13.06 4.17
C ASP A 187 -13.63 -12.54 4.87
N PHE A 188 -12.92 -11.62 4.22
CA PHE A 188 -11.81 -10.91 4.83
C PHE A 188 -12.26 -10.16 6.09
N ILE A 189 -13.29 -9.31 5.98
CA ILE A 189 -13.84 -8.59 7.14
C ILE A 189 -14.26 -9.56 8.27
N THR A 190 -14.92 -10.66 7.91
CA THR A 190 -15.36 -11.68 8.88
C THR A 190 -14.17 -12.36 9.57
N ALA A 191 -13.08 -12.61 8.85
CA ALA A 191 -11.86 -13.18 9.41
C ALA A 191 -11.12 -12.19 10.32
N ILE A 192 -10.99 -10.92 9.91
CA ILE A 192 -10.19 -9.93 10.65
C ILE A 192 -10.93 -9.34 11.85
N ARG A 193 -12.26 -9.21 11.82
CA ARG A 193 -13.01 -8.50 12.88
C ARG A 193 -12.78 -9.07 14.28
N HIS A 194 -12.55 -10.39 14.37
CA HIS A 194 -12.28 -11.09 15.62
C HIS A 194 -10.79 -11.03 16.05
N LYS A 195 -9.92 -10.51 15.18
CA LYS A 195 -8.49 -10.31 15.43
C LYS A 195 -8.16 -8.86 15.80
N VAL A 196 -9.09 -7.93 15.60
CA VAL A 196 -8.93 -6.53 16.00
C VAL A 196 -8.85 -6.44 17.52
N ARG A 197 -7.78 -5.84 18.04
CA ARG A 197 -7.55 -5.67 19.48
C ARG A 197 -7.21 -4.22 19.77
N GLU A 198 -7.88 -3.63 20.77
CA GLU A 198 -7.56 -2.28 21.22
C GLU A 198 -6.16 -2.26 21.83
N LEU A 199 -5.37 -1.25 21.47
CA LEU A 199 -4.07 -1.02 22.09
C LEU A 199 -4.25 -0.59 23.54
N LYS A 200 -3.36 -1.06 24.41
CA LYS A 200 -3.49 -0.81 25.85
C LYS A 200 -3.26 0.66 26.16
N ARG A 201 -4.31 1.33 26.63
CA ARG A 201 -4.20 2.65 27.27
C ARG A 201 -4.12 2.47 28.78
N ALA A 202 -3.09 3.04 29.43
CA ALA A 202 -2.83 2.85 30.86
C ALA A 202 -4.02 3.23 31.79
N ALA A 203 -4.96 4.06 31.32
CA ALA A 203 -6.06 4.58 32.11
C ALA A 203 -7.41 3.82 31.98
N ARG A 204 -7.61 2.95 30.97
CA ARG A 204 -8.92 2.30 30.72
C ARG A 204 -8.96 0.87 31.26
N ARG A 205 -10.06 0.53 31.96
CA ARG A 205 -10.24 -0.77 32.64
C ARG A 205 -10.86 -1.87 31.77
N GLN A 206 -11.57 -1.51 30.70
CA GLN A 206 -12.29 -2.44 29.81
C GLN A 206 -11.96 -2.09 28.35
N PRO A 207 -11.62 -3.08 27.50
CA PRO A 207 -11.40 -2.84 26.07
C PRO A 207 -12.68 -2.41 25.37
N HIS A 208 -12.60 -1.38 24.52
CA HIS A 208 -13.66 -1.02 23.59
C HIS A 208 -13.69 -2.03 22.43
N ARG A 209 -14.90 -2.43 22.01
CA ARG A 209 -15.06 -3.26 20.80
C ARG A 209 -15.07 -2.32 19.60
N SER A 210 -14.31 -2.67 18.55
CA SER A 210 -14.21 -1.80 17.37
C SER A 210 -15.53 -1.69 16.62
N ALA A 211 -15.74 -0.58 15.94
CA ALA A 211 -16.87 -0.41 15.02
C ALA A 211 -16.83 -1.48 13.92
N LEU A 212 -15.64 -1.90 13.49
CA LEU A 212 -15.49 -3.01 12.54
C LEU A 212 -16.00 -4.35 13.09
N GLU A 213 -15.85 -4.59 14.39
CA GLU A 213 -16.36 -5.79 15.05
C GLU A 213 -17.87 -5.74 15.28
N VAL A 214 -18.38 -4.60 15.73
CA VAL A 214 -19.79 -4.43 16.12
C VAL A 214 -20.69 -4.28 14.89
N TYR A 215 -20.25 -3.50 13.90
CA TYR A 215 -21.02 -3.14 12.71
C TYR A 215 -20.46 -3.78 11.44
N SER A 216 -20.00 -5.03 11.52
CA SER A 216 -19.38 -5.70 10.36
C SER A 216 -20.31 -5.87 9.15
N GLN A 217 -21.63 -5.70 9.33
CA GLN A 217 -22.62 -5.67 8.24
C GLN A 217 -22.58 -4.34 7.47
N ASP A 218 -22.18 -3.24 8.12
CA ASP A 218 -21.98 -1.91 7.54
C ASP A 218 -20.54 -1.75 6.99
N ARG A 219 -19.93 -2.88 6.59
CA ARG A 219 -18.63 -2.92 5.94
C ARG A 219 -18.68 -2.18 4.59
N PRO A 220 -17.53 -1.71 4.08
CA PRO A 220 -17.51 -1.17 2.74
C PRO A 220 -17.83 -2.24 1.69
N THR A 221 -18.70 -1.90 0.74
CA THR A 221 -19.11 -2.75 -0.40
C THR A 221 -18.72 -2.16 -1.75
N ARG A 222 -18.38 -0.87 -1.75
CA ARG A 222 -17.85 -0.12 -2.89
C ARG A 222 -16.71 0.78 -2.43
N HIS A 223 -15.92 1.26 -3.37
CA HIS A 223 -14.81 2.18 -3.12
C HIS A 223 -15.03 3.54 -3.77
N HIS A 224 -14.30 4.55 -3.29
CA HIS A 224 -14.19 5.85 -3.91
C HIS A 224 -12.75 6.33 -3.84
N VAL A 225 -12.13 6.55 -5.00
CA VAL A 225 -10.76 7.05 -5.07
C VAL A 225 -10.77 8.57 -4.92
N LEU A 226 -10.10 9.07 -3.89
CA LEU A 226 -9.95 10.50 -3.62
C LEU A 226 -8.75 11.03 -4.41
N PRO A 227 -8.95 11.95 -5.38
CA PRO A 227 -7.84 12.55 -6.11
C PRO A 227 -7.05 13.48 -5.18
N PRO A 228 -5.83 13.90 -5.54
CA PRO A 228 -5.04 14.78 -4.68
C PRO A 228 -5.81 16.06 -4.30
N PRO A 229 -5.69 16.58 -3.05
CA PRO A 229 -6.52 17.69 -2.57
C PRO A 229 -6.44 18.97 -3.43
N HIS A 230 -5.31 19.20 -4.10
CA HIS A 230 -5.05 20.36 -4.97
C HIS A 230 -5.67 20.24 -6.37
N TYR A 231 -6.12 19.05 -6.77
CA TYR A 231 -6.87 18.81 -8.01
C TYR A 231 -8.38 18.63 -7.79
N PHE A 232 -8.83 18.68 -6.53
CA PHE A 232 -10.20 18.39 -6.18
C PHE A 232 -11.09 19.64 -6.24
N SER A 233 -12.04 19.66 -7.17
CA SER A 233 -12.93 20.82 -7.40
C SER A 233 -14.31 20.67 -6.76
N GLU A 234 -14.81 19.45 -6.55
CA GLU A 234 -16.20 19.21 -6.15
C GLU A 234 -16.31 18.31 -4.92
N LYS A 235 -16.85 18.84 -3.83
CA LYS A 235 -17.09 18.09 -2.60
C LYS A 235 -18.08 16.94 -2.80
N VAL A 236 -17.76 15.80 -2.20
CA VAL A 236 -18.62 14.61 -2.18
C VAL A 236 -19.40 14.51 -0.87
N GLY A 237 -20.53 13.79 -0.91
CA GLY A 237 -21.25 13.40 0.30
C GLY A 237 -20.42 12.43 1.16
N VAL A 238 -20.68 12.44 2.47
CA VAL A 238 -20.18 11.39 3.35
C VAL A 238 -21.14 10.21 3.26
N ASP A 239 -20.70 9.16 2.57
CA ASP A 239 -21.46 7.92 2.44
C ASP A 239 -20.90 6.87 3.39
N CYS A 240 -21.79 6.21 4.13
CA CYS A 240 -21.43 5.01 4.89
C CYS A 240 -21.22 3.82 3.94
N CYS A 241 -20.46 2.82 4.40
CA CYS A 241 -20.18 1.60 3.62
C CYS A 241 -19.40 1.88 2.31
N VAL A 242 -18.65 2.97 2.25
CA VAL A 242 -17.73 3.31 1.14
C VAL A 242 -16.30 3.34 1.65
N LEU A 243 -15.42 2.59 1.00
CA LEU A 243 -13.98 2.64 1.25
C LEU A 243 -13.37 3.81 0.46
N TYR A 244 -12.99 4.87 1.17
CA TYR A 244 -12.31 6.02 0.60
C TYR A 244 -10.80 5.78 0.56
N ILE A 245 -10.23 5.89 -0.64
CA ILE A 245 -8.83 5.53 -0.91
C ILE A 245 -8.13 6.73 -1.55
N PRO A 246 -7.15 7.32 -0.88
CA PRO A 246 -6.33 8.37 -1.46
C PRO A 246 -5.54 7.85 -2.67
N GLU A 247 -5.57 8.60 -3.77
CA GLU A 247 -4.75 8.30 -4.96
C GLU A 247 -3.25 8.52 -4.71
N VAL A 248 -2.92 9.46 -3.81
CA VAL A 248 -1.54 9.80 -3.49
C VAL A 248 -0.99 8.92 -2.38
N GLY A 249 0.23 8.42 -2.60
CA GLY A 249 0.90 7.60 -1.61
C GLY A 249 1.30 8.34 -0.33
N ASP A 250 1.48 9.65 -0.37
CA ASP A 250 1.86 10.41 0.82
C ASP A 250 0.63 11.04 1.50
N PHE A 251 -0.54 10.42 1.34
CA PHE A 251 -1.75 10.92 1.97
C PHE A 251 -1.58 10.92 3.51
N PRO A 252 -2.01 11.99 4.20
CA PRO A 252 -1.70 12.14 5.62
C PRO A 252 -2.44 11.10 6.48
N LEU A 253 -1.76 10.64 7.53
CA LEU A 253 -2.26 9.81 8.64
C LEU A 253 -2.69 8.38 8.29
N LEU A 254 -3.47 8.16 7.22
CA LEU A 254 -4.16 6.90 6.92
C LEU A 254 -3.92 6.46 5.46
N ASP A 255 -3.89 5.15 5.22
CA ASP A 255 -3.82 4.59 3.87
C ASP A 255 -5.21 4.48 3.21
N ALA A 256 -6.26 4.38 4.02
CA ALA A 256 -7.67 4.47 3.60
C ALA A 256 -8.58 4.65 4.81
N PHE A 257 -9.86 4.93 4.57
CA PHE A 257 -10.85 5.02 5.64
C PHE A 257 -12.27 4.77 5.11
N PHE A 258 -13.18 4.44 6.01
CA PHE A 258 -14.61 4.35 5.70
C PHE A 258 -15.45 4.84 6.88
N PHE A 259 -16.73 5.12 6.62
CA PHE A 259 -17.68 5.53 7.65
C PHE A 259 -18.66 4.40 7.94
N VAL A 260 -18.91 4.19 9.23
CA VAL A 260 -19.88 3.24 9.77
C VAL A 260 -21.08 4.03 10.29
N ASN A 261 -22.28 3.56 9.97
CA ASN A 261 -23.53 4.17 10.40
C ASN A 261 -23.89 3.85 11.87
N SER A 262 -22.98 4.16 12.77
CA SER A 262 -23.17 4.06 14.22
C SER A 262 -23.80 5.34 14.78
N ASN A 263 -24.15 5.33 16.08
CA ASN A 263 -24.62 6.52 16.78
C ASN A 263 -23.68 6.87 17.95
N PRO A 264 -22.80 7.88 17.82
CA PRO A 264 -22.60 8.72 16.63
C PRO A 264 -21.87 7.98 15.49
N VAL A 265 -21.84 8.55 14.28
CA VAL A 265 -21.12 7.98 13.11
C VAL A 265 -19.66 7.79 13.45
N THR A 266 -19.06 6.67 13.02
CA THR A 266 -17.65 6.36 13.27
C THR A 266 -16.84 6.40 11.98
N LEU A 267 -15.75 7.15 11.96
CA LEU A 267 -14.71 7.02 10.94
C LEU A 267 -13.74 5.93 11.39
N VAL A 268 -13.61 4.91 10.55
CA VAL A 268 -12.65 3.82 10.73
C VAL A 268 -11.51 4.04 9.75
N GLY A 269 -10.37 4.46 10.28
CA GLY A 269 -9.14 4.66 9.54
C GLY A 269 -8.31 3.39 9.48
N LEU A 270 -7.78 3.09 8.30
CA LEU A 270 -6.87 1.98 8.05
C LEU A 270 -5.46 2.53 7.87
N ARG A 271 -4.52 1.98 8.62
CA ARG A 271 -3.10 2.29 8.46
C ARG A 271 -2.32 0.99 8.32
N MET A 272 -1.71 0.82 7.17
CA MET A 272 -0.83 -0.30 6.90
C MET A 272 0.50 -0.05 7.62
N ALA A 273 0.94 -1.00 8.42
CA ALA A 273 2.14 -0.84 9.21
C ALA A 273 3.39 -1.26 8.42
N THR A 274 4.10 -0.28 7.86
CA THR A 274 5.47 -0.49 7.39
C THR A 274 6.42 -0.73 8.56
N ALA A 275 7.44 -1.56 8.34
CA ALA A 275 8.49 -1.86 9.31
C ALA A 275 9.36 -0.62 9.60
N GLY A 276 8.90 0.25 10.51
CA GLY A 276 9.59 1.49 10.86
C GLY A 276 8.56 2.56 11.21
N GLY A 277 8.07 2.54 12.45
CA GLY A 277 7.02 3.45 12.90
C GLY A 277 7.49 4.90 12.90
N HIS A 278 7.10 5.67 11.88
CA HIS A 278 7.14 7.12 11.98
C HIS A 278 6.10 7.58 12.99
N HIS A 279 6.54 8.35 13.99
CA HIS A 279 5.64 8.99 14.95
C HIS A 279 4.61 9.84 14.22
N THR A 280 3.35 9.79 14.67
CA THR A 280 2.32 10.66 14.12
C THR A 280 2.54 12.04 14.72
N THR A 281 2.63 13.07 13.88
CA THR A 281 2.78 14.45 14.35
C THR A 281 1.44 15.16 14.37
N ALA A 282 1.29 16.17 15.25
CA ALA A 282 0.09 17.00 15.26
C ALA A 282 -0.18 17.67 13.90
N SER A 283 0.88 18.07 13.18
CA SER A 283 0.78 18.60 11.82
C SER A 283 0.21 17.59 10.82
N THR A 284 0.57 16.30 10.92
CA THR A 284 0.03 15.24 10.04
C THR A 284 -1.46 15.05 10.30
N VAL A 285 -1.89 15.04 11.56
CA VAL A 285 -3.31 14.91 11.92
C VAL A 285 -4.09 16.13 11.45
N ARG A 286 -3.56 17.34 11.65
CA ARG A 286 -4.20 18.57 11.14
C ARG A 286 -4.37 18.50 9.63
N HIS A 287 -3.30 18.18 8.91
CA HIS A 287 -3.34 18.12 7.45
C HIS A 287 -4.35 17.08 6.97
N PHE A 288 -4.45 15.92 7.64
CA PHE A 288 -5.51 14.96 7.37
C PHE A 288 -6.92 15.56 7.55
N THR A 289 -7.19 16.25 8.66
CA THR A 289 -8.50 16.87 8.91
C THR A 289 -8.83 17.99 7.93
N GLU A 290 -7.84 18.75 7.45
CA GLU A 290 -7.98 19.75 6.40
C GLU A 290 -8.37 19.10 5.06
N CYS A 291 -7.71 17.99 4.71
CA CYS A 291 -8.05 17.19 3.54
C CYS A 291 -9.50 16.69 3.61
N LEU A 292 -9.94 16.10 4.74
CA LEU A 292 -11.33 15.67 4.90
C LEU A 292 -12.33 16.83 4.75
N ALA A 293 -12.00 18.01 5.28
CA ALA A 293 -12.83 19.20 5.11
C ALA A 293 -12.90 19.69 3.66
N ALA A 294 -11.82 19.48 2.88
CA ALA A 294 -11.78 19.77 1.46
C ALA A 294 -12.59 18.76 0.65
N TYR A 295 -12.57 17.46 0.99
CA TYR A 295 -13.31 16.42 0.27
C TYR A 295 -14.81 16.41 0.54
N PHE A 296 -15.22 16.59 1.79
CA PHE A 296 -16.58 16.23 2.21
C PHE A 296 -17.49 17.43 2.45
N ASN A 297 -18.69 17.35 1.90
CA ASN A 297 -19.78 18.26 2.21
C ASN A 297 -20.25 18.07 3.65
N GLY A 298 -20.53 19.17 4.35
CA GLY A 298 -21.02 19.12 5.72
C GLY A 298 -20.01 18.64 6.77
N TRP A 299 -18.73 18.45 6.40
CA TRP A 299 -17.70 17.93 7.29
C TRP A 299 -17.62 18.63 8.65
N LYS A 300 -17.69 19.97 8.68
CA LYS A 300 -17.65 20.78 9.92
C LYS A 300 -18.78 20.44 10.90
N LYS A 301 -19.93 19.99 10.41
CA LYS A 301 -21.06 19.56 11.25
C LYS A 301 -20.86 18.13 11.72
N LEU A 302 -20.50 17.22 10.81
CA LEU A 302 -20.29 15.80 11.11
C LEU A 302 -19.15 15.57 12.10
N SER A 303 -18.03 16.27 11.92
CA SER A 303 -16.80 16.10 12.71
C SER A 303 -16.91 16.44 14.19
N ARG A 304 -17.99 17.11 14.62
CA ARG A 304 -18.16 17.54 16.03
C ARG A 304 -18.53 16.40 16.95
N ASP A 305 -19.38 15.50 16.46
CA ASP A 305 -20.01 14.47 17.31
C ASP A 305 -19.57 13.07 16.91
N MET A 306 -18.76 12.91 15.86
CA MET A 306 -18.35 11.61 15.33
C MET A 306 -17.24 10.94 16.17
N SER A 307 -17.26 9.61 16.20
CA SER A 307 -16.19 8.79 16.78
C SER A 307 -15.10 8.49 15.75
N TRP A 308 -13.88 8.27 16.23
CA TRP A 308 -12.72 7.98 15.39
C TRP A 308 -12.02 6.71 15.88
N GLU A 309 -11.78 5.79 14.95
CA GLU A 309 -10.98 4.60 15.17
C GLU A 309 -9.83 4.53 14.16
N ILE A 310 -8.66 4.09 14.60
CA ILE A 310 -7.54 3.76 13.71
C ILE A 310 -7.18 2.30 13.92
N ILE A 311 -7.26 1.52 12.85
CA ILE A 311 -6.84 0.12 12.80
C ILE A 311 -5.49 0.05 12.09
N TYR A 312 -4.46 -0.31 12.86
CA TYR A 312 -3.14 -0.60 12.35
C TYR A 312 -3.09 -2.06 11.88
N VAL A 313 -3.00 -2.25 10.57
CA VAL A 313 -3.00 -3.58 9.96
C VAL A 313 -1.55 -4.02 9.76
N GLN A 314 -1.17 -5.13 10.36
CA GLN A 314 0.20 -5.67 10.31
C GLN A 314 0.20 -7.10 9.81
N HIS A 315 1.23 -7.49 9.07
CA HIS A 315 1.45 -8.91 8.77
C HIS A 315 1.69 -9.68 10.07
N ALA A 316 1.12 -10.89 10.21
CA ALA A 316 1.16 -11.71 11.42
C ALA A 316 2.59 -12.03 11.90
N ASP A 317 3.54 -12.14 10.97
CA ASP A 317 4.97 -12.38 11.28
C ASP A 317 5.75 -11.10 11.65
N SER A 318 5.11 -9.93 11.58
CA SER A 318 5.74 -8.66 11.98
C SER A 318 5.84 -8.56 13.49
N THR A 319 6.78 -7.75 13.98
CA THR A 319 6.86 -7.42 15.41
C THR A 319 5.52 -6.82 15.87
N PRO A 320 4.81 -7.45 16.82
CA PRO A 320 3.49 -7.00 17.23
C PRO A 320 3.53 -5.61 17.83
N MET A 321 2.62 -4.75 17.38
CA MET A 321 2.40 -3.45 17.98
C MET A 321 1.56 -3.59 19.24
N ASN A 322 2.15 -3.28 20.39
CA ASN A 322 1.50 -3.40 21.70
C ASN A 322 1.16 -2.06 22.35
N ASP A 323 1.89 -1.01 21.96
CA ASP A 323 1.83 0.30 22.61
C ASP A 323 0.92 1.27 21.85
N TRP A 324 0.19 2.06 22.63
CA TRP A 324 -0.61 3.18 22.12
C TRP A 324 0.27 4.18 21.36
N ARG A 325 -0.15 4.60 20.16
CA ARG A 325 0.61 5.58 19.37
C ARG A 325 0.33 6.98 19.89
N ARG A 326 1.42 7.63 20.32
CA ARG A 326 1.42 9.03 20.76
C ARG A 326 1.51 9.98 19.58
N CYS A 327 1.07 11.21 19.82
CA CYS A 327 1.15 12.29 18.86
C CYS A 327 2.28 13.27 19.25
N ASP A 328 3.29 13.40 18.39
CA ASP A 328 4.40 14.31 18.65
C ASP A 328 3.98 15.76 18.37
N VAL A 329 4.17 16.63 19.36
CA VAL A 329 3.97 18.07 19.24
C VAL A 329 5.27 18.69 18.75
N VAL A 330 5.42 18.79 17.43
CA VAL A 330 6.51 19.54 16.81
C VAL A 330 6.09 21.01 16.72
N ASN A 331 6.96 21.94 17.17
CA ASN A 331 6.71 23.37 16.98
C ASN A 331 6.92 23.70 15.50
N SER A 332 5.84 23.99 14.78
CA SER A 332 5.91 24.59 13.45
C SER A 332 5.80 26.12 13.58
N ASP A 333 6.59 26.86 12.81
CA ASP A 333 6.68 28.34 12.88
C ASP A 333 5.35 29.07 12.62
N ASN A 334 4.34 28.39 12.08
CA ASN A 334 3.09 28.98 11.62
C ASN A 334 1.86 28.71 12.50
N VAL A 335 1.97 27.93 13.59
CA VAL A 335 0.81 27.49 14.40
C VAL A 335 1.09 27.63 15.90
N SER A 336 0.06 27.99 16.67
CA SER A 336 0.20 28.13 18.12
C SER A 336 0.50 26.77 18.78
N LYS A 337 1.41 26.75 19.76
CA LYS A 337 1.69 25.55 20.59
C LYS A 337 0.45 24.94 21.21
N LYS A 338 -0.58 25.77 21.46
CA LYS A 338 -1.85 25.36 22.05
C LYS A 338 -2.66 24.48 21.09
N GLU A 339 -2.78 24.90 19.84
CA GLU A 339 -3.53 24.16 18.81
C GLU A 339 -2.88 22.78 18.53
N ASN A 340 -1.55 22.73 18.40
CA ASN A 340 -0.87 21.43 18.22
C ASN A 340 -1.05 20.49 19.43
N ARG A 341 -1.16 21.04 20.65
CA ARG A 341 -1.46 20.25 21.85
C ARG A 341 -2.90 19.74 21.86
N GLU A 342 -3.86 20.53 21.40
CA GLU A 342 -5.26 20.12 21.29
C GLU A 342 -5.42 18.98 20.27
N ILE A 343 -4.74 19.06 19.13
CA ILE A 343 -4.72 17.99 18.12
C ILE A 343 -4.05 16.72 18.65
N ALA A 344 -2.95 16.86 19.39
CA ALA A 344 -2.30 15.73 20.03
C ALA A 344 -3.20 15.06 21.08
N ALA A 345 -3.86 15.86 21.93
CA ALA A 345 -4.81 15.38 22.91
C ALA A 345 -5.99 14.65 22.26
N PHE A 346 -6.53 15.17 21.16
CA PHE A 346 -7.58 14.49 20.40
C PHE A 346 -7.17 13.07 19.97
N LEU A 347 -5.98 12.90 19.37
CA LEU A 347 -5.50 11.59 18.93
C LEU A 347 -5.22 10.62 20.11
N GLU A 348 -4.83 11.16 21.26
CA GLU A 348 -4.50 10.36 22.45
C GLU A 348 -5.72 9.99 23.31
N GLU A 349 -6.70 10.89 23.37
CA GLU A 349 -7.82 10.80 24.32
C GLU A 349 -9.11 10.32 23.66
N GLU A 350 -9.40 10.80 22.45
CA GLU A 350 -10.69 10.61 21.76
C GLU A 350 -10.63 9.54 20.65
N VAL A 351 -9.47 9.34 20.01
CA VAL A 351 -9.32 8.35 18.93
C VAL A 351 -9.00 6.98 19.52
N HIS A 352 -9.83 5.98 19.23
CA HIS A 352 -9.55 4.59 19.60
C HIS A 352 -8.55 3.96 18.64
N GLN A 353 -7.55 3.26 19.17
CA GLN A 353 -6.49 2.66 18.37
C GLN A 353 -6.48 1.14 18.52
N TYR A 354 -6.43 0.45 17.40
CA TYR A 354 -6.49 -1.01 17.33
C TYR A 354 -5.36 -1.57 16.50
N VAL A 355 -4.99 -2.82 16.77
CA VAL A 355 -4.11 -3.61 15.91
C VAL A 355 -4.87 -4.80 15.33
N ALA A 356 -4.64 -5.07 14.04
CA ALA A 356 -5.14 -6.25 13.35
C ALA A 356 -3.96 -6.99 12.70
N ALA A 357 -3.69 -8.21 13.16
CA ALA A 357 -2.67 -9.08 12.57
C ALA A 357 -3.31 -9.94 11.48
N ILE A 358 -2.79 -9.84 10.24
CA ILE A 358 -3.30 -10.56 9.08
C ILE A 358 -2.32 -11.66 8.64
N SER A 359 -2.84 -12.84 8.30
CA SER A 359 -2.07 -13.92 7.69
C SER A 359 -2.60 -14.28 6.30
N SER A 360 -1.86 -15.15 5.61
CA SER A 360 -2.28 -15.77 4.35
C SER A 360 -3.64 -16.46 4.41
N ASP A 361 -4.00 -16.99 5.58
CA ASP A 361 -5.17 -17.85 5.72
C ASP A 361 -6.45 -17.01 5.87
N ASP A 362 -6.32 -15.81 6.45
CA ASP A 362 -7.38 -14.80 6.41
C ASP A 362 -7.68 -14.36 4.98
N ALA A 363 -6.68 -14.50 4.10
CA ALA A 363 -6.79 -14.19 2.70
C ALA A 363 -7.41 -15.33 1.83
N ARG A 364 -7.52 -16.56 2.33
CA ARG A 364 -7.74 -17.78 1.51
C ARG A 364 -9.07 -18.53 1.72
N ARG A 365 -10.00 -18.05 2.56
CA ARG A 365 -11.18 -18.84 2.99
C ARG A 365 -12.17 -19.30 1.90
N ASP A 366 -11.97 -18.89 0.64
CA ASP A 366 -12.88 -19.19 -0.47
C ASP A 366 -12.80 -20.66 -0.99
N GLU A 367 -11.71 -21.40 -0.74
CA GLU A 367 -11.56 -22.77 -1.29
C GLU A 367 -12.27 -23.87 -0.48
N ALA A 368 -12.57 -23.66 0.79
CA ALA A 368 -13.17 -24.70 1.63
C ALA A 368 -14.66 -24.95 1.32
N HIS A 369 -15.34 -24.00 0.67
CA HIS A 369 -16.79 -24.10 0.36
C HIS A 369 -17.08 -24.48 -1.10
N ARG A 370 -16.12 -24.39 -2.03
CA ARG A 370 -16.33 -24.78 -3.45
C ARG A 370 -15.87 -26.19 -3.82
N ARG A 371 -15.21 -26.93 -2.92
CA ARG A 371 -14.83 -28.34 -3.15
C ARG A 371 -15.88 -29.35 -2.67
N GLY A 372 -17.06 -28.87 -2.29
CA GLY A 372 -18.13 -29.67 -1.68
C GLY A 372 -19.42 -29.75 -2.49
N GLU A 373 -19.42 -29.41 -3.78
CA GLU A 373 -20.55 -29.62 -4.70
C GLU A 373 -20.10 -30.30 -5.99
#